data_AF-A0A437ABF4-F1
#
_entry.id   AF-A0A437ABF4-F1
#
_cell.length_a   1.000
_cell.length_b   1.000
_cell.length_c   1.000
_cell.angle_alpha   90.00
_cell.angle_beta   90.00
_cell.angle_gamma   90.00
#
_symmetry.space_group_name_H-M   'P 1'
#
loop_
_entity.id
_entity.type
_entity.pdbx_description
1 polymer ?
#
loop_
_entity_poly.entity_id
_entity_poly.type
_entity_poly.pdbx_seq_one_letter_code
_entity_poly.pdbx_strand_id
1 'polypeptide(L)'
;MLRLILFEVAKVIAAMPELDNIPSRDIRFSPERLERVVIGTAKKTSVNISSMLQDVRSGKNTEVEYISGYIVKKGAELGIPCAVNFMLREMVKAKLEMVGAKIRADLPLEDLDRVPYKETL
;
A
#
# COMPACT_ATOMS: atom_id res chain seq x y z
N MET A 1 -9.95 -2.95 -13.83
CA MET A 1 -8.85 -2.43 -12.98
C MET A 1 -8.05 -3.57 -12.32
N LEU A 2 -8.67 -4.49 -11.55
CA LEU A 2 -7.97 -5.59 -10.86
C LEU A 2 -6.99 -6.37 -11.75
N ARG A 3 -7.42 -6.81 -12.93
CA ARG A 3 -6.58 -7.59 -13.85
C ARG A 3 -5.30 -6.88 -14.27
N LEU A 4 -5.32 -5.56 -14.44
CA LEU A 4 -4.13 -4.79 -14.84
C LEU A 4 -3.09 -4.75 -13.71
N ILE A 5 -3.56 -4.58 -12.46
CA ILE A 5 -2.69 -4.64 -11.27
C ILE A 5 -1.97 -5.98 -11.22
N LEU A 6 -2.75 -7.07 -11.35
CA LEU A 6 -2.22 -8.43 -11.30
C LEU A 6 -1.27 -8.73 -12.46
N PHE A 7 -1.53 -8.17 -13.63
CA PHE A 7 -0.68 -8.35 -14.80
C PHE A 7 0.68 -7.67 -14.63
N GLU A 8 0.72 -6.45 -14.09
CA GLU A 8 1.99 -5.79 -13.74
C GLU A 8 2.77 -6.59 -12.72
N VAL A 9 2.12 -7.03 -11.63
CA VAL A 9 2.74 -7.85 -10.59
C VAL A 9 3.29 -9.17 -11.15
N ALA A 10 2.50 -9.86 -11.97
CA ALA A 10 2.90 -11.12 -12.61
C ALA A 10 4.15 -10.94 -13.49
N LYS A 11 4.19 -9.87 -14.30
CA LYS A 11 5.35 -9.55 -15.14
C LYS A 11 6.61 -9.29 -14.33
N VAL A 12 6.50 -8.49 -13.27
CA VAL A 12 7.64 -8.19 -12.39
C VAL A 12 8.16 -9.48 -11.76
N ILE A 13 7.27 -10.29 -11.16
CA ILE A 13 7.64 -11.55 -10.53
C ILE A 13 8.27 -12.54 -11.52
N ALA A 14 7.75 -12.63 -12.74
CA ALA A 14 8.30 -13.50 -13.78
C ALA A 14 9.69 -13.07 -14.26
N ALA A 15 10.02 -11.78 -14.16
CA ALA A 15 11.32 -11.23 -14.55
C ALA A 15 12.35 -11.18 -13.40
N MET A 16 11.98 -11.60 -12.18
CA MET A 16 12.88 -11.62 -11.02
C MET A 16 13.81 -12.85 -11.06
N PRO A 17 15.14 -12.66 -11.21
CA PRO A 17 16.09 -13.78 -11.24
C PRO A 17 16.17 -14.50 -9.89
N GLU A 18 15.86 -13.82 -8.78
CA GLU A 18 15.86 -14.41 -7.44
C GLU A 18 14.81 -15.53 -7.30
N LEU A 19 13.87 -15.62 -8.23
CA LEU A 19 12.78 -16.59 -8.25
C LEU A 19 12.98 -17.70 -9.29
N ASP A 20 14.12 -17.75 -9.99
CA ASP A 20 14.41 -18.75 -11.03
C ASP A 20 14.40 -20.19 -10.49
N ASN A 21 14.72 -20.38 -9.21
CA ASN A 21 14.72 -21.70 -8.56
C ASN A 21 13.30 -22.21 -8.20
N ILE A 22 12.25 -21.45 -8.47
CA ILE A 22 10.86 -21.86 -8.15
C ILE A 22 10.29 -22.72 -9.29
N PRO A 23 9.93 -23.99 -9.03
CA PRO A 23 9.33 -24.84 -10.04
C PRO A 23 8.00 -24.27 -10.54
N SER A 24 7.83 -24.25 -11.86
CA SER A 24 6.61 -23.79 -12.54
C SER A 24 6.23 -22.35 -12.17
N ARG A 25 7.22 -21.46 -11.99
CA ARG A 25 7.01 -20.04 -11.65
C ARG A 25 5.94 -19.38 -12.52
N ASP A 26 6.02 -19.56 -13.83
CA ASP A 26 5.11 -18.90 -14.78
C ASP A 26 3.65 -19.36 -14.61
N ILE A 27 3.44 -20.60 -14.15
CA ILE A 27 2.12 -21.12 -13.79
C ILE A 27 1.70 -20.63 -12.40
N ARG A 28 2.63 -20.62 -11.44
CA ARG A 28 2.37 -20.20 -10.05
C ARG A 28 1.99 -18.72 -9.95
N PHE A 29 2.61 -17.87 -10.77
CA PHE A 29 2.40 -16.43 -10.78
C PHE A 29 1.69 -15.94 -12.05
N SER A 30 1.00 -16.84 -12.76
CA SER A 30 0.17 -16.45 -13.91
C SER A 30 -0.93 -15.48 -13.46
N PRO A 31 -1.30 -14.48 -14.28
CA PRO A 31 -2.35 -13.53 -13.95
C PRO A 31 -3.68 -14.20 -13.55
N GLU A 32 -4.04 -15.30 -14.22
CA GLU A 32 -5.28 -16.06 -13.97
C GLU A 32 -5.24 -16.78 -12.62
N ARG A 33 -4.07 -17.30 -12.23
CA ARG A 33 -3.90 -17.92 -10.92
C ARG A 33 -3.91 -16.87 -9.82
N LEU A 34 -3.22 -15.75 -10.01
CA LEU A 34 -3.24 -14.63 -9.06
C LEU A 34 -4.66 -14.07 -8.88
N GLU A 35 -5.42 -13.91 -9.98
CA GLU A 35 -6.80 -13.44 -9.94
C GLU A 35 -7.68 -14.39 -9.11
N ARG A 36 -7.58 -15.70 -9.32
CA ARG A 36 -8.31 -16.69 -8.52
C ARG A 36 -7.96 -16.61 -7.04
N VAL A 37 -6.68 -16.47 -6.70
CA VAL A 37 -6.24 -16.35 -5.30
C VAL A 37 -6.79 -15.06 -4.68
N VAL A 38 -6.64 -13.92 -5.34
CA VAL A 38 -7.08 -12.62 -4.81
C VAL A 38 -8.60 -12.57 -4.64
N ILE A 39 -9.37 -13.02 -5.64
CA ILE A 39 -10.83 -13.09 -5.54
C ILE A 39 -11.25 -14.08 -4.45
N GLY A 40 -10.57 -15.23 -4.35
CA GLY A 40 -10.82 -16.23 -3.32
C GLY A 40 -10.62 -15.68 -1.91
N THR A 41 -9.51 -14.97 -1.68
CA THR A 41 -9.22 -14.31 -0.40
C THR A 41 -10.25 -13.22 -0.12
N ALA A 42 -10.53 -12.33 -1.08
CA ALA A 42 -11.50 -11.25 -0.91
C ALA A 42 -12.91 -11.76 -0.54
N LYS A 43 -13.32 -12.89 -1.12
CA LYS A 43 -14.59 -13.55 -0.75
C LYS A 43 -14.56 -14.11 0.68
N LYS A 44 -13.47 -14.79 1.07
CA LYS A 44 -13.32 -15.37 2.42
C LYS A 44 -13.22 -14.32 3.52
N THR A 45 -12.67 -13.15 3.20
CA THR A 45 -12.44 -12.06 4.15
C THR A 45 -13.34 -10.85 3.85
N SER A 46 -14.52 -11.06 3.27
CA SER A 46 -15.40 -9.97 2.80
C SER A 46 -15.86 -9.02 3.92
N VAL A 47 -15.96 -9.52 5.15
CA VAL A 47 -16.32 -8.74 6.35
C VAL A 47 -15.10 -8.13 7.05
N ASN A 48 -13.89 -8.44 6.61
CA ASN A 48 -12.66 -7.94 7.21
C ASN A 48 -12.32 -6.54 6.68
N ILE A 49 -11.76 -5.70 7.55
CA ILE A 49 -11.17 -4.41 7.20
C ILE A 49 -9.65 -4.62 7.09
N SER A 50 -9.07 -4.36 5.92
CA SER A 50 -7.61 -4.48 5.74
C SER A 50 -6.85 -3.55 6.69
N SER A 51 -5.68 -3.98 7.17
CA SER A 51 -4.81 -3.17 8.04
C SER A 51 -4.52 -1.80 7.44
N MET A 52 -4.16 -1.76 6.15
CA MET A 52 -3.92 -0.50 5.43
C MET A 52 -5.13 0.45 5.47
N LEU A 53 -6.38 -0.06 5.35
CA LEU A 53 -7.56 0.79 5.47
C LEU A 53 -7.76 1.30 6.91
N GLN A 54 -7.45 0.47 7.91
CA GLN A 54 -7.49 0.88 9.32
C GLN A 54 -6.47 2.00 9.58
N ASP A 55 -5.22 1.84 9.10
CA ASP A 55 -4.16 2.82 9.24
C ASP A 55 -4.52 4.16 8.58
N VAL A 56 -5.01 4.14 7.33
CA VAL A 56 -5.47 5.35 6.65
C VAL A 56 -6.57 6.05 7.44
N ARG A 57 -7.56 5.31 7.96
CA ARG A 57 -8.66 5.90 8.74
C ARG A 57 -8.19 6.51 10.06
N SER A 58 -7.16 5.94 10.67
CA SER A 58 -6.55 6.45 11.90
C SER A 58 -5.45 7.49 11.66
N GLY A 59 -5.17 7.88 10.41
CA GLY A 59 -4.09 8.81 10.07
C GLY A 59 -2.69 8.25 10.38
N LYS A 60 -2.54 6.93 10.49
CA LYS A 60 -1.27 6.25 10.74
C LYS A 60 -0.55 5.94 9.43
N ASN A 61 0.78 5.88 9.50
CA ASN A 61 1.59 5.43 8.36
C ASN A 61 1.14 4.03 7.90
N THR A 62 1.11 3.82 6.58
CA THR A 62 0.74 2.54 5.98
C THR A 62 1.96 1.83 5.42
N GLU A 63 1.83 0.51 5.20
CA GLU A 63 2.85 -0.31 4.54
C GLU A 63 2.83 -0.19 3.00
N VAL A 64 2.12 0.78 2.41
CA VAL A 64 1.92 0.86 0.95
C VAL A 64 3.23 0.99 0.17
N GLU A 65 4.24 1.62 0.76
CA GLU A 65 5.58 1.74 0.19
C GLU A 65 6.30 0.39 0.08
N TYR A 66 6.07 -0.50 1.04
CA TYR A 66 6.69 -1.82 1.07
C TYR A 66 5.93 -2.86 0.25
N ILE A 67 4.64 -2.65 0.01
CA ILE A 67 3.81 -3.57 -0.78
C ILE A 67 3.80 -3.12 -2.25
N SER A 68 3.05 -2.07 -2.58
CA SER A 68 2.92 -1.59 -3.96
C SER A 68 4.19 -0.85 -4.39
N GLY A 69 4.82 -0.10 -3.48
CA GLY A 69 6.08 0.59 -3.77
C GLY A 69 7.23 -0.37 -4.09
N TYR A 70 7.27 -1.56 -3.47
CA TYR A 70 8.23 -2.61 -3.83
C TYR A 70 8.05 -3.08 -5.27
N ILE A 71 6.82 -3.36 -5.70
CA ILE A 71 6.54 -3.79 -7.08
C ILE A 71 6.94 -2.70 -8.08
N VAL A 72 6.62 -1.45 -7.79
CA VAL A 72 7.00 -0.30 -8.64
C VAL A 72 8.51 -0.17 -8.75
N LYS A 73 9.22 -0.25 -7.62
CA LYS A 73 10.68 -0.18 -7.57
C LYS A 73 11.31 -1.33 -8.35
N LYS A 74 10.87 -2.57 -8.10
CA LYS A 74 11.40 -3.75 -8.75
C LYS A 74 11.09 -3.76 -10.26
N GLY A 75 9.91 -3.30 -10.65
CA GLY A 75 9.55 -3.07 -12.05
C GLY A 75 10.50 -2.09 -12.73
N ALA A 76 10.79 -0.95 -12.09
CA ALA A 76 11.74 0.02 -12.62
C ALA A 76 13.16 -0.56 -12.78
N GLU A 77 13.66 -1.31 -11.80
CA GLU A 77 14.95 -2.01 -11.87
C GLU A 77 15.03 -3.01 -13.04
N LEU A 78 13.91 -3.64 -13.38
CA LEU A 78 13.80 -4.64 -14.45
C LEU A 78 13.35 -4.04 -15.80
N GLY A 79 13.15 -2.73 -15.89
CA GLY A 79 12.65 -2.06 -17.10
C GLY A 79 11.18 -2.34 -17.44
N ILE A 80 10.37 -2.74 -16.46
CA ILE A 80 8.95 -3.06 -16.58
C ILE A 80 8.12 -1.92 -15.96
N PRO A 81 7.37 -1.14 -16.76
CA PRO A 81 6.50 -0.09 -16.24
C PRO A 81 5.35 -0.66 -15.40
N CYS A 82 5.16 -0.14 -14.20
CA CYS A 82 4.07 -0.51 -13.28
C CYS A 82 3.16 0.70 -12.98
N ALA A 83 2.56 1.25 -14.03
CA ALA A 83 1.78 2.50 -13.95
C ALA A 83 0.56 2.36 -13.03
N VAL A 84 -0.12 1.21 -13.04
CA VAL A 84 -1.33 1.01 -12.23
C VAL A 84 -0.96 0.82 -10.76
N ASN A 85 0.09 0.05 -10.45
CA ASN A 85 0.58 -0.09 -9.08
C ASN A 85 1.13 1.24 -8.53
N PHE A 86 1.82 2.03 -9.36
CA PHE A 86 2.26 3.38 -9.01
C PHE A 86 1.07 4.28 -8.68
N MET A 87 0.07 4.34 -9.56
CA MET A 87 -1.14 5.14 -9.33
C MET A 87 -1.84 4.74 -8.02
N LEU A 88 -1.98 3.44 -7.74
CA LEU A 88 -2.61 2.95 -6.51
C LEU A 88 -1.83 3.35 -5.26
N ARG A 89 -0.50 3.25 -5.29
CA ARG A 89 0.37 3.72 -4.22
C ARG A 89 0.15 5.21 -3.96
N GLU A 90 0.19 6.04 -5.00
CA GLU A 90 0.01 7.49 -4.84
C GLU A 90 -1.37 7.86 -4.31
N MET A 91 -2.43 7.18 -4.76
CA MET A 91 -3.78 7.41 -4.25
C MET A 91 -3.90 7.10 -2.75
N VAL A 92 -3.28 6.02 -2.27
CA VAL A 92 -3.29 5.68 -0.84
C VAL A 92 -2.53 6.73 -0.03
N LYS A 93 -1.38 7.19 -0.51
CA LYS A 93 -0.58 8.23 0.15
C LYS A 93 -1.33 9.56 0.21
N ALA A 94 -1.87 10.01 -0.91
CA ALA A 94 -2.68 11.22 -0.98
C ALA A 94 -3.87 11.12 -0.01
N LYS A 95 -4.55 9.97 0.05
CA LYS A 95 -5.66 9.78 0.98
C LYS A 95 -5.22 9.85 2.44
N LEU A 96 -4.08 9.27 2.79
CA LEU A 96 -3.51 9.34 4.14
C LEU A 96 -3.18 10.78 4.54
N GLU A 97 -2.54 11.54 3.64
CA GLU A 97 -2.21 12.95 3.88
C GLU A 97 -3.46 13.79 4.14
N MET A 98 -4.52 13.59 3.35
CA MET A 98 -5.81 14.26 3.55
C MET A 98 -6.43 13.94 4.92
N VAL A 99 -6.40 12.67 5.34
CA VAL A 99 -6.94 12.28 6.66
C VAL A 99 -6.09 12.86 7.79
N GLY A 100 -4.77 12.79 7.69
CA GLY A 100 -3.86 13.38 8.68
C GLY A 100 -4.02 14.90 8.79
N ALA A 101 -4.21 15.60 7.67
CA ALA A 101 -4.50 17.04 7.66
C ALA A 101 -5.81 17.37 8.37
N LYS A 102 -6.88 16.58 8.14
CA LYS A 102 -8.15 16.74 8.82
C LYS A 102 -8.03 16.53 10.32
N ILE A 103 -7.38 15.45 10.75
CA ILE A 103 -7.17 15.15 12.19
C ILE A 103 -6.42 16.30 12.88
N ARG A 104 -5.38 16.85 12.25
CA ARG A 104 -4.64 18.00 12.79
C ARG A 104 -5.49 19.27 12.89
N ALA A 105 -6.35 19.52 11.90
CA ALA A 105 -7.24 20.68 11.91
C ALA A 105 -8.32 20.59 13.00
N ASP A 106 -8.74 19.36 13.33
CA ASP A 106 -9.74 19.09 14.37
C ASP A 106 -9.15 19.09 15.79
N LEU A 107 -7.81 19.18 15.96
CA LEU A 107 -7.20 19.34 17.28
C LEU A 107 -7.44 20.77 17.80
N PRO A 108 -8.09 20.95 18.96
CA PRO A 108 -8.07 22.23 19.65
C PRO A 108 -6.64 22.48 20.11
N LEU A 109 -5.93 23.37 19.40
CA LEU A 109 -4.68 23.93 19.89
C LEU A 109 -5.05 24.80 21.10
N GLU A 110 -5.11 24.22 22.30
CA GLU A 110 -4.98 25.02 23.52
C GLU A 110 -3.61 25.69 23.44
N ASP A 111 -3.61 27.03 23.48
CA ASP A 111 -2.43 27.89 23.44
C ASP A 111 -1.22 27.24 24.13
N LEU A 112 -0.30 26.69 23.33
CA LEU A 112 0.99 26.20 23.82
C LEU A 112 1.87 27.35 24.36
N ASP A 113 1.41 28.59 24.22
CA ASP A 113 1.98 29.78 24.85
C ASP A 113 1.58 29.94 26.33
N ARG A 114 0.61 29.15 26.81
CA ARG A 114 0.24 29.14 28.23
C ARG A 114 1.14 28.18 29.00
N VAL A 115 2.36 28.63 29.30
CA VAL A 115 3.28 27.92 30.20
C VAL A 115 2.56 27.67 31.54
N PRO A 116 2.25 26.41 31.91
CA PRO A 116 1.38 26.12 33.05
C PRO A 116 2.10 26.17 34.40
N TYR A 117 3.43 26.31 34.39
CA TYR A 117 4.22 26.60 35.58
C TYR A 117 4.73 28.03 35.50
N LYS A 118 4.18 28.92 36.33
CA LYS A 118 4.94 30.08 36.78
C LYS A 118 6.11 29.51 37.59
N GLU A 119 7.34 29.74 37.15
CA GLU A 119 8.53 29.56 37.98
C GLU A 119 8.24 30.23 39.33
N THR A 120 8.09 29.39 40.36
CA THR A 120 7.88 29.86 41.72
C THR A 120 9.25 29.77 42.39
N LEU A 121 9.86 30.95 42.54
CA LEU A 121 11.07 31.32 43.30
C LEU A 121 12.43 30.97 42.69
#